data_AF-A0A0V0HXJ1-F1
#
_entry.id   AF-A0A0V0HXJ1-F1
#
_cell.length_a   1.000
_cell.length_b   1.000
_cell.length_c   1.000
_cell.angle_alpha   90.00
_cell.angle_beta   90.00
_cell.angle_gamma   90.00
#
_symmetry.space_group_name_H-M   'P 1'
#
loop_
_entity.id
_entity.type
_entity.pdbx_description
1 polymer ?
#
loop_
_entity_poly.entity_id
_entity_poly.type
_entity_poly.pdbx_seq_one_letter_code
_entity_poly.pdbx_strand_id
1 'polypeptide(L)'
;MEVDPTVENDETLGSEGVDDFLSDLANAIPGIDEAMSFAEMLKLVQTMDYSVIVFDTAPTGHTLRLLQFPSTLEKGLAKVMSLRNKFGGVISQMSRIFGVDTEFGEDAILGKLEGMKDIIEQVNRQFKDPDLTTFVCVCIPEFLSLYETERLVQELAKFEIDTHNIIINQVIFDEEVVESKLLKARMRMQQKYLDQFYMLYDDFNITKLPLLPQEVCGVEALKEFSHHFVTPYQPSLARGSVEELQNRVAALKEQLKDAEAELEKVQKGKQKI
;
A
#
# COMPACT_ATOMS: atom_id res chain seq x y z
N MET A 1 -1.71 8.32 -9.94
CA MET A 1 -1.98 9.65 -9.39
C MET A 1 -1.75 10.65 -10.51
N GLU A 2 -2.82 11.29 -11.00
CA GLU A 2 -2.65 12.55 -11.72
C GLU A 2 -2.71 13.63 -10.64
N VAL A 3 -1.61 14.35 -10.47
CA VAL A 3 -1.52 15.45 -9.52
C VAL A 3 -2.20 16.65 -10.18
N ASP A 4 -3.32 17.10 -9.62
CA ASP A 4 -3.98 18.33 -10.04
C ASP A 4 -3.05 19.52 -9.71
N PRO A 5 -2.59 20.30 -10.69
CA PRO A 5 -1.59 21.36 -10.48
C PRO A 5 -2.17 22.63 -9.83
N THR A 6 -3.41 22.60 -9.34
CA THR A 6 -4.06 23.76 -8.73
C THR A 6 -4.47 23.51 -7.28
N VAL A 7 -3.49 23.55 -6.38
CA VAL A 7 -3.75 23.79 -4.96
C VAL A 7 -3.44 25.27 -4.70
N GLU A 8 -4.49 26.04 -4.44
CA GLU A 8 -4.39 27.44 -4.03
C GLU A 8 -3.57 27.54 -2.74
N ASN A 9 -2.58 28.44 -2.75
CA ASN A 9 -1.77 28.79 -1.58
C ASN A 9 -2.67 29.39 -0.49
N ASP A 10 -3.04 28.58 0.50
CA ASP A 10 -3.54 29.10 1.77
C ASP A 10 -2.35 29.32 2.71
N GLU A 11 -2.03 30.59 2.94
CA GLU A 11 -0.92 31.06 3.77
C GLU A 11 -1.19 30.74 5.25
N THR A 12 -0.88 29.52 5.68
CA THR A 12 -0.73 29.20 7.10
C THR A 12 0.72 29.41 7.55
N LEU A 13 0.90 30.44 8.38
CA LEU A 13 2.15 30.79 9.06
C LEU A 13 2.72 29.58 9.83
N GLY A 14 3.71 28.92 9.22
CA GLY A 14 4.37 27.72 9.73
C GLY A 14 5.04 26.88 8.64
N SER A 15 4.68 27.06 7.36
CA SER A 15 5.14 26.21 6.25
C SER A 15 6.41 26.67 5.52
N GLU A 16 6.94 27.88 5.77
CA GLU A 16 8.06 28.43 4.97
C GLU A 16 9.30 27.53 4.95
N GLY A 17 9.64 26.86 6.05
CA GLY A 17 10.79 25.95 6.11
C GLY A 17 10.57 24.61 5.39
N VAL A 18 9.32 24.14 5.31
CA VAL A 18 8.94 22.87 4.69
C VAL A 18 8.72 23.03 3.20
N ASP A 19 8.16 24.16 2.76
CA ASP A 19 7.96 24.48 1.34
C ASP A 19 9.31 24.78 0.64
N ASP A 20 10.23 25.48 1.33
CA ASP A 20 11.60 25.66 0.87
C ASP A 20 12.33 24.30 0.77
N PHE A 21 12.15 23.43 1.76
CA PHE A 21 12.66 22.05 1.77
C PHE A 21 12.09 21.19 0.62
N LEU A 22 10.78 21.25 0.36
CA LEU A 22 10.12 20.55 -0.75
C LEU A 22 10.75 20.94 -2.10
N SER A 23 10.98 22.24 -2.29
CA SER A 23 11.56 22.78 -3.51
C SER A 23 13.03 22.38 -3.72
N ASP A 24 13.83 22.39 -2.65
CA ASP A 24 15.24 22.00 -2.69
C ASP A 24 15.41 20.48 -2.87
N LEU A 25 14.56 19.68 -2.24
CA LEU A 25 14.59 18.22 -2.33
C LEU A 25 14.17 17.72 -3.72
N ALA A 26 13.13 18.32 -4.31
CA ALA A 26 12.67 17.99 -5.66
C ALA A 26 13.71 18.30 -6.74
N ASN A 27 14.55 19.32 -6.53
CA ASN A 27 15.59 19.71 -7.48
C ASN A 27 16.89 18.89 -7.32
N ALA A 28 17.14 18.31 -6.14
CA ALA A 28 18.43 17.71 -5.81
C ALA A 28 18.50 16.17 -5.95
N ILE A 29 17.36 15.46 -6.06
CA ILE A 29 17.33 13.99 -5.91
C ILE A 29 16.67 13.28 -7.10
N PRO A 30 17.33 12.26 -7.70
CA PRO A 30 16.66 11.36 -8.64
C PRO A 30 15.59 10.52 -7.92
N GLY A 31 14.33 10.62 -8.34
CA GLY A 31 13.16 10.05 -7.64
C GLY A 31 12.27 11.13 -7.02
N ILE A 32 11.88 12.11 -7.84
CA ILE A 32 11.12 13.29 -7.42
C ILE A 32 9.79 12.90 -6.75
N ASP A 33 9.17 11.82 -7.20
CA ASP A 33 7.88 11.35 -6.68
C ASP A 33 8.03 10.82 -5.24
N GLU A 34 9.10 10.07 -4.96
CA GLU A 34 9.38 9.55 -3.61
C GLU A 34 9.78 10.67 -2.64
N ALA A 35 10.57 11.63 -3.11
CA ALA A 35 10.98 12.81 -2.34
C ALA A 35 9.77 13.70 -1.95
N MET A 36 8.88 13.96 -2.89
CA MET A 36 7.65 14.72 -2.67
C MET A 36 6.70 13.99 -1.71
N SER A 37 6.47 12.69 -1.93
CA SER A 37 5.62 11.86 -1.06
C SER A 37 6.14 11.85 0.38
N PHE A 38 7.46 11.76 0.55
CA PHE A 38 8.08 11.81 1.87
C PHE A 38 7.92 13.18 2.53
N ALA A 39 8.12 14.25 1.79
CA ALA A 39 8.02 15.60 2.34
C ALA A 39 6.58 15.99 2.70
N GLU A 40 5.58 15.53 1.95
CA GLU A 40 4.17 15.66 2.34
C GLU A 40 3.87 14.87 3.63
N MET A 41 4.44 13.66 3.75
CA MET A 41 4.38 12.89 5.00
C MET A 41 5.02 13.63 6.17
N LEU A 42 6.21 14.24 5.98
CA LEU A 42 6.86 15.06 7.01
C LEU A 42 5.96 16.20 7.48
N LYS A 43 5.31 16.89 6.54
CA LYS A 43 4.38 17.99 6.84
C LYS A 43 3.22 17.52 7.71
N LEU A 44 2.56 16.43 7.33
CA LEU A 44 1.42 15.89 8.07
C LEU A 44 1.79 15.37 9.47
N VAL A 45 2.98 14.77 9.60
CA VAL A 45 3.52 14.33 10.90
C VAL A 45 3.80 15.51 11.83
N GLN A 46 4.27 16.64 11.30
CA GLN A 46 4.63 17.81 12.10
C GLN A 46 3.42 18.64 12.54
N THR A 47 2.42 18.81 11.67
CA THR A 47 1.26 19.65 12.03
C THR A 47 0.31 18.96 13.02
N MET A 48 0.32 17.62 13.08
CA MET A 48 -0.53 16.82 13.98
C MET A 48 -2.04 17.16 13.89
N ASP A 49 -2.51 17.60 12.73
CA ASP A 49 -3.91 18.00 12.53
C ASP A 49 -4.89 16.80 12.56
N TYR A 50 -4.37 15.58 12.48
CA TYR A 50 -5.14 14.34 12.41
C TYR A 50 -4.69 13.34 13.47
N SER A 51 -5.65 12.58 14.02
CA SER A 51 -5.36 11.52 14.99
C SER A 51 -4.74 10.28 14.35
N VAL A 52 -5.08 10.00 13.09
CA VAL A 52 -4.61 8.85 12.30
C VAL A 52 -4.52 9.29 10.84
N ILE A 53 -3.44 8.91 10.17
CA ILE A 53 -3.23 9.13 8.74
C ILE A 53 -3.06 7.75 8.08
N VAL A 54 -3.77 7.52 6.97
CA VAL A 54 -3.68 6.27 6.20
C VAL A 54 -2.96 6.57 4.89
N PHE A 55 -1.82 5.92 4.66
CA PHE A 55 -1.04 6.05 3.43
C PHE A 55 -1.41 4.94 2.45
N ASP A 56 -1.99 5.30 1.31
CA ASP A 56 -2.20 4.39 0.19
C ASP A 56 -0.94 4.40 -0.70
N THR A 57 -0.12 3.35 -0.57
CA THR A 57 1.20 3.31 -1.19
C THR A 57 1.17 2.72 -2.60
N ALA A 58 2.15 3.08 -3.41
CA ALA A 58 2.42 2.46 -4.70
C ALA A 58 2.70 0.92 -4.59
N PRO A 59 2.89 0.19 -5.71
CA PRO A 59 3.20 -1.24 -5.64
C PRO A 59 4.49 -1.51 -4.85
N THR A 60 4.60 -2.71 -4.28
CA THR A 60 5.62 -3.16 -3.32
C THR A 60 7.01 -2.52 -3.47
N GLY A 61 7.60 -2.59 -4.66
CA GLY A 61 8.97 -2.12 -4.91
C GLY A 61 9.15 -0.60 -4.80
N HIS A 62 8.10 0.19 -5.06
CA HIS A 62 8.13 1.65 -4.91
C HIS A 62 7.94 2.06 -3.46
N THR A 63 7.05 1.39 -2.73
CA THR A 63 6.85 1.63 -1.28
C THR A 63 8.13 1.42 -0.50
N LEU A 64 8.88 0.37 -0.81
CA LEU A 64 10.16 0.12 -0.15
C LEU A 64 11.19 1.24 -0.35
N ARG A 65 11.15 1.95 -1.49
CA ARG A 65 12.05 3.10 -1.71
C ARG A 65 11.64 4.28 -0.84
N LEU A 66 10.34 4.54 -0.70
CA LEU A 66 9.82 5.57 0.19
C LEU A 66 10.25 5.30 1.65
N LEU A 67 10.12 4.06 2.12
CA LEU A 67 10.51 3.67 3.49
C LEU A 67 12.04 3.67 3.70
N GLN A 68 12.84 3.43 2.66
CA GLN A 68 14.30 3.53 2.69
C GLN A 68 14.81 4.97 2.66
N PHE A 69 13.99 5.90 2.16
CA PHE A 69 14.37 7.27 1.88
C PHE A 69 14.92 8.04 3.09
N PRO A 70 14.30 8.01 4.30
CA PRO A 70 14.83 8.70 5.47
C PRO A 70 16.27 8.28 5.79
N SER A 71 16.52 6.96 5.82
CA SER A 71 17.84 6.41 6.13
C SER A 71 18.89 6.74 5.07
N THR A 72 18.47 6.90 3.82
CA THR A 72 19.35 7.26 2.71
C THR A 72 19.72 8.74 2.77
N LEU A 73 18.73 9.60 3.04
CA LEU A 73 18.95 11.02 3.28
C LEU A 73 19.86 11.27 4.48
N GLU A 74 19.62 10.61 5.61
CA GLU A 74 20.43 10.72 6.82
C GLU A 74 21.91 10.41 6.54
N LYS A 75 22.19 9.30 5.85
CA LYS A 75 23.55 8.92 5.42
C LYS A 75 24.16 9.94 4.45
N GLY A 76 23.35 10.46 3.53
CA GLY A 76 23.76 11.50 2.58
C GLY A 76 24.19 12.78 3.29
N LEU A 77 23.33 13.30 4.18
CA LEU A 77 23.57 14.48 5.00
C LEU A 77 24.82 14.30 5.88
N ALA A 78 24.95 13.16 6.56
CA ALA A 78 26.12 12.86 7.38
C ALA A 78 27.42 12.87 6.56
N LYS A 79 27.38 12.35 5.32
CA LYS A 79 28.54 12.35 4.43
C LYS A 79 28.91 13.76 3.97
N VAL A 80 27.92 14.59 3.61
CA VAL A 80 28.12 16.01 3.26
C VAL A 80 28.73 16.77 4.42
N MET A 81 28.19 16.62 5.64
CA MET A 81 28.75 17.22 6.85
C MET A 81 30.19 16.75 7.09
N SER A 82 30.49 15.46 6.92
CA SER A 82 31.85 14.93 7.08
C SER A 82 32.83 15.47 6.04
N LEU A 83 32.38 15.67 4.81
CA LEU A 83 33.18 16.22 3.71
C LEU A 83 33.46 17.70 4.00
N ARG A 84 32.43 18.45 4.39
CA ARG A 84 32.59 19.84 4.83
C ARG A 84 33.57 19.94 6.00
N ASN A 85 33.48 19.09 7.02
CA ASN A 85 34.40 19.18 8.16
C ASN A 85 35.87 18.92 7.75
N LYS A 86 36.10 18.10 6.72
CA LYS A 86 37.44 17.83 6.19
C LYS A 86 37.96 18.92 5.26
N PHE A 87 37.08 19.55 4.48
CA PHE A 87 37.47 20.50 3.42
C PHE A 87 37.09 21.96 3.73
N GLY A 88 36.34 22.23 4.79
CA GLY A 88 35.86 23.56 5.18
C GLY A 88 36.99 24.51 5.55
N GLY A 89 38.08 23.98 6.14
CA GLY A 89 39.30 24.76 6.36
C GLY A 89 39.97 25.21 5.05
N VAL A 90 39.89 24.39 3.99
CA VAL A 90 40.45 24.71 2.67
C VAL A 90 39.51 25.64 1.89
N ILE A 91 38.20 25.38 1.94
CA ILE A 91 37.17 26.22 1.32
C ILE A 91 37.20 27.62 1.91
N SER A 92 37.21 27.76 3.25
CA SER A 92 37.28 29.07 3.91
C SER A 92 38.59 29.83 3.65
N GLN A 93 39.72 29.13 3.43
CA GLN A 93 40.96 29.76 3.00
C GLN A 93 40.89 30.21 1.54
N MET A 94 40.32 29.38 0.66
CA MET A 94 40.17 29.69 -0.75
C MET A 94 39.21 30.86 -0.96
N SER A 95 38.05 30.87 -0.31
CA SER A 95 37.08 31.97 -0.37
C SER A 95 37.68 33.30 0.10
N ARG A 96 38.50 33.29 1.17
CA ARG A 96 39.25 34.47 1.62
C ARG A 96 40.26 34.98 0.60
N ILE A 97 40.93 34.09 -0.13
CA ILE A 97 41.88 34.46 -1.21
C ILE A 97 41.15 35.04 -2.43
N PHE A 98 39.96 34.51 -2.77
CA PHE A 98 39.15 34.97 -3.89
C PHE A 98 38.24 36.16 -3.56
N GLY A 99 38.27 36.69 -2.33
CA GLY A 99 37.46 37.84 -1.91
C GLY A 99 35.96 37.56 -1.87
N VAL A 100 35.56 36.29 -1.74
CA VAL A 100 34.17 35.87 -1.64
C VAL A 100 33.83 35.73 -0.15
N ASP A 101 33.06 36.67 0.38
CA ASP A 101 32.52 36.59 1.75
C ASP A 101 31.53 35.43 1.82
N THR A 102 32.01 34.30 2.33
CA THR A 102 31.25 33.04 2.47
C THR A 102 30.77 32.79 3.90
N GLU A 103 31.22 33.59 4.88
CA GLU A 103 30.87 33.43 6.30
C GLU A 103 29.35 33.52 6.56
N PHE A 104 28.63 34.43 5.89
CA PHE A 104 27.18 34.58 6.09
C PHE A 104 26.32 33.49 5.43
N GLY A 105 26.83 32.84 4.38
CA GLY A 105 26.12 31.76 3.69
C GLY A 105 26.35 30.39 4.34
N GLU A 106 27.55 30.17 4.86
CA GLU A 106 27.96 28.87 5.41
C GLU A 106 27.24 28.48 6.70
N ASP A 107 26.97 29.44 7.58
CA ASP A 107 26.27 29.20 8.86
C ASP A 107 24.76 29.02 8.65
N ALA A 108 24.16 29.78 7.72
CA ALA A 108 22.76 29.61 7.34
C ALA A 108 22.50 28.23 6.70
N ILE A 109 23.40 27.77 5.82
CA ILE A 109 23.33 26.42 5.25
C ILE A 109 23.53 25.35 6.33
N LEU A 110 24.40 25.60 7.33
CA LEU A 110 24.62 24.68 8.45
C LEU A 110 23.35 24.49 9.28
N GLY A 111 22.73 25.60 9.69
CA GLY A 111 21.48 25.58 10.46
C GLY A 111 20.34 24.90 9.71
N LYS A 112 20.23 25.11 8.40
CA LYS A 112 19.25 24.40 7.56
C LYS A 112 19.54 22.88 7.51
N LEU A 113 20.79 22.48 7.31
CA LEU A 113 21.18 21.06 7.24
C LEU A 113 21.00 20.34 8.59
N GLU A 114 21.27 21.01 9.71
CA GLU A 114 21.00 20.47 11.05
C GLU A 114 19.50 20.34 11.31
N GLY A 115 18.71 21.37 10.99
CA GLY A 115 17.25 21.28 11.08
C GLY A 115 16.65 20.15 10.23
N MET A 116 17.16 19.95 9.00
CA MET A 116 16.75 18.83 8.15
C MET A 116 17.07 17.48 8.79
N LYS A 117 18.24 17.35 9.41
CA LYS A 117 18.65 16.12 10.07
C LYS A 117 17.70 15.78 11.23
N ASP A 118 17.37 16.75 12.07
CA ASP A 118 16.48 16.54 13.23
C ASP A 118 15.09 16.07 12.80
N ILE A 119 14.55 16.64 11.72
CA ILE A 119 13.24 16.23 11.16
C ILE A 119 13.29 14.79 10.65
N ILE A 120 14.34 14.42 9.92
CA ILE A 120 14.50 13.06 9.37
C ILE A 120 14.64 12.05 10.51
N GLU A 121 15.44 12.37 11.54
CA GLU A 121 15.59 11.50 12.72
C GLU A 121 14.26 11.33 13.46
N GLN A 122 13.48 12.40 13.61
CA GLN A 122 12.16 12.35 14.23
C GLN A 122 11.20 11.42 13.47
N VAL A 123 11.14 11.54 12.15
CA VAL A 123 10.23 10.70 11.34
C VAL A 123 10.69 9.26 11.27
N ASN A 124 12.00 9.02 11.16
CA ASN A 124 12.56 7.67 11.23
C ASN A 124 12.25 7.01 12.59
N ARG A 125 12.27 7.78 13.68
CA ARG A 125 11.88 7.29 15.01
C ARG A 125 10.40 6.92 15.08
N GLN A 126 9.50 7.75 14.53
CA GLN A 126 8.06 7.45 14.54
C GLN A 126 7.69 6.25 13.67
N PHE A 127 8.35 6.08 12.51
CA PHE A 127 8.14 4.93 11.65
C PHE A 127 8.48 3.60 12.31
N LYS A 128 9.47 3.62 13.21
CA LYS A 128 9.95 2.45 13.95
C LYS A 128 9.22 2.23 15.28
N ASP A 129 8.31 3.13 15.65
CA ASP A 129 7.54 3.02 16.88
C ASP A 129 6.25 2.22 16.61
N PRO A 130 6.13 0.98 17.11
CA PRO A 130 4.96 0.13 16.86
C PRO A 130 3.67 0.67 17.51
N ASP A 131 3.77 1.56 18.50
CA ASP A 131 2.60 2.20 19.12
C ASP A 131 2.07 3.37 18.27
N LEU A 132 2.86 3.87 17.30
CA LEU A 132 2.51 5.01 16.44
C LEU A 132 2.26 4.61 14.99
N THR A 133 3.07 3.69 14.45
CA THR A 133 3.04 3.32 13.04
C THR A 133 2.94 1.80 12.89
N THR A 134 2.04 1.35 12.04
CA THR A 134 1.94 -0.06 11.61
C THR A 134 1.68 -0.16 10.11
N PHE A 135 2.15 -1.24 9.50
CA PHE A 135 1.98 -1.53 8.09
C PHE A 135 0.98 -2.68 7.88
N VAL A 136 0.00 -2.47 7.00
CA VAL A 136 -1.02 -3.47 6.65
C VAL A 136 -0.77 -3.98 5.23
N CYS A 137 -0.42 -5.26 5.10
CA CYS A 137 -0.15 -5.87 3.80
C CYS A 137 -1.45 -6.29 3.13
N VAL A 138 -1.67 -5.93 1.86
CA VAL A 138 -2.83 -6.37 1.08
C VAL A 138 -2.37 -7.26 -0.08
N CYS A 139 -2.96 -8.44 -0.22
CA CYS A 139 -2.57 -9.43 -1.23
C CYS A 139 -3.79 -10.20 -1.77
N ILE A 140 -3.55 -11.08 -2.74
CA ILE A 140 -4.53 -12.05 -3.25
C ILE A 140 -4.01 -13.47 -3.02
N PRO A 141 -4.87 -14.50 -2.92
CA PRO A 141 -4.46 -15.87 -2.61
C PRO A 141 -3.88 -16.59 -3.85
N GLU A 142 -2.75 -16.08 -4.35
CA GLU A 142 -2.00 -16.62 -5.49
C GLU A 142 -0.50 -16.66 -5.21
N PHE A 143 0.23 -17.51 -5.94
CA PHE A 143 1.67 -17.75 -5.73
C PHE A 143 2.51 -16.47 -5.76
N LEU A 144 2.38 -15.66 -6.81
CA LEU A 144 3.22 -14.48 -6.98
C LEU A 144 2.92 -13.44 -5.91
N SER A 145 1.64 -13.29 -5.53
CA SER A 145 1.22 -12.34 -4.51
C SER A 145 1.71 -12.76 -3.13
N LEU A 146 1.70 -14.06 -2.80
CA LEU A 146 2.31 -14.59 -1.58
C LEU A 146 3.82 -14.30 -1.53
N TYR A 147 4.54 -14.58 -2.62
CA TYR A 147 5.98 -14.36 -2.69
C TYR A 147 6.37 -12.88 -2.53
N GLU A 148 5.66 -11.96 -3.21
CA GLU A 148 5.90 -10.53 -3.07
C GLU A 148 5.53 -10.02 -1.66
N THR A 149 4.49 -10.58 -1.04
CA THR A 149 4.12 -10.23 0.34
C THR A 149 5.19 -10.68 1.33
N GLU A 150 5.73 -11.90 1.17
CA GLU A 150 6.83 -12.39 2.00
C GLU A 150 8.06 -11.51 1.89
N ARG A 151 8.44 -11.14 0.67
CA ARG A 151 9.54 -10.22 0.44
C ARG A 151 9.28 -8.85 1.08
N LEU A 152 8.05 -8.33 1.00
CA LEU A 152 7.67 -7.07 1.65
C LEU A 152 7.82 -7.15 3.17
N VAL A 153 7.28 -8.20 3.80
CA VAL A 153 7.37 -8.39 5.27
C VAL A 153 8.82 -8.50 5.73
N GLN A 154 9.66 -9.24 5.00
CA GLN A 154 11.10 -9.34 5.29
C GLN A 154 11.80 -7.98 5.19
N GLU A 155 11.44 -7.15 4.23
CA GLU A 155 12.01 -5.81 4.09
C GLU A 155 11.51 -4.85 5.17
N LEU A 156 10.22 -4.88 5.52
CA LEU A 156 9.65 -4.11 6.63
C LEU A 156 10.38 -4.44 7.95
N ALA A 157 10.62 -5.73 8.22
CA ALA A 157 11.37 -6.16 9.39
C ALA A 157 12.82 -5.62 9.40
N LYS A 158 13.49 -5.53 8.23
CA LYS A 158 14.83 -4.91 8.13
C LYS A 158 14.81 -3.41 8.39
N PHE A 159 13.71 -2.73 8.07
CA PHE A 159 13.51 -1.31 8.38
C PHE A 159 12.99 -1.06 9.79
N GLU A 160 12.76 -2.13 10.57
CA GLU A 160 12.19 -2.07 11.93
C GLU A 160 10.80 -1.42 11.93
N ILE A 161 10.02 -1.63 10.86
CA ILE A 161 8.65 -1.15 10.75
C ILE A 161 7.70 -2.27 11.19
N ASP A 162 6.78 -1.92 12.09
CA ASP A 162 5.76 -2.82 12.61
C ASP A 162 4.83 -3.33 11.51
N THR A 163 4.54 -4.64 11.51
CA THR A 163 3.52 -5.23 10.65
C THR A 163 2.94 -6.47 11.31
N HIS A 164 1.63 -6.45 11.54
CA HIS A 164 0.90 -7.52 12.23
C HIS A 164 -0.43 -7.89 11.55
N ASN A 165 -0.72 -7.29 10.39
CA ASN A 165 -2.00 -7.43 9.71
C ASN A 165 -1.78 -7.73 8.22
N ILE A 166 -2.45 -8.79 7.73
CA ILE A 166 -2.49 -9.14 6.31
C ILE A 166 -3.96 -9.23 5.88
N ILE A 167 -4.30 -8.53 4.81
CA ILE A 167 -5.60 -8.60 4.15
C ILE A 167 -5.44 -9.41 2.87
N ILE A 168 -6.17 -10.53 2.79
CA ILE A 168 -6.24 -11.36 1.58
C ILE A 168 -7.55 -11.02 0.88
N ASN A 169 -7.46 -10.27 -0.21
CA ASN A 169 -8.59 -9.84 -1.01
C ASN A 169 -8.93 -10.85 -2.13
N GLN A 170 -10.12 -10.70 -2.72
CA GLN A 170 -10.60 -11.53 -3.83
C GLN A 170 -10.63 -13.03 -3.51
N VAL A 171 -10.94 -13.37 -2.27
CA VAL A 171 -11.15 -14.76 -1.85
C VAL A 171 -12.49 -15.23 -2.38
N ILE A 172 -12.48 -16.35 -3.10
CA ILE A 172 -13.68 -16.95 -3.65
C ILE A 172 -14.29 -17.87 -2.60
N PHE A 173 -15.52 -17.55 -2.20
CA PHE A 173 -16.32 -18.37 -1.30
C PHE A 173 -17.32 -19.24 -2.07
N ASP A 174 -17.73 -20.36 -1.47
CA ASP A 174 -18.66 -21.31 -2.10
C ASP A 174 -20.09 -20.81 -1.93
N GLU A 175 -20.53 -19.95 -2.83
CA GLU A 175 -21.87 -19.35 -2.80
C GLU A 175 -22.76 -19.81 -3.96
N GLU A 176 -22.20 -20.52 -4.93
CA GLU A 176 -22.98 -21.01 -6.07
C GLU A 176 -23.85 -22.21 -5.67
N VAL A 177 -25.15 -22.06 -5.87
CA VAL A 177 -26.12 -23.15 -5.71
C VAL A 177 -25.74 -24.35 -6.59
N VAL A 178 -25.34 -24.08 -7.84
CA VAL A 178 -24.88 -25.10 -8.81
C VAL A 178 -23.37 -25.01 -8.98
N GLU A 179 -22.67 -26.15 -8.93
CA GLU A 179 -21.22 -26.15 -8.96
C GLU A 179 -20.62 -25.87 -10.35
N SER A 180 -19.71 -24.89 -10.40
CA SER A 180 -18.82 -24.68 -11.54
C SER A 180 -17.48 -25.43 -11.39
N LYS A 181 -17.08 -26.18 -12.43
CA LYS A 181 -15.79 -26.89 -12.46
C LYS A 181 -14.60 -25.94 -12.35
N LEU A 182 -14.68 -24.78 -13.03
CA LEU A 182 -13.62 -23.77 -13.02
C LEU A 182 -13.57 -23.05 -11.68
N LEU A 183 -14.72 -22.70 -11.11
CA LEU A 183 -14.80 -22.05 -9.79
C LEU A 183 -14.19 -22.96 -8.72
N LYS A 184 -14.60 -24.23 -8.68
CA LYS A 184 -14.02 -25.22 -7.76
C LYS A 184 -12.52 -25.40 -7.94
N ALA A 185 -12.01 -25.35 -9.17
CA ALA A 185 -10.58 -25.43 -9.42
C ALA A 185 -9.85 -24.19 -8.88
N ARG A 186 -10.40 -22.98 -9.09
CA ARG A 186 -9.87 -21.73 -8.56
C ARG A 186 -9.90 -21.70 -7.03
N MET A 187 -10.99 -22.09 -6.40
CA MET A 187 -11.10 -22.19 -4.95
C MET A 187 -10.07 -23.15 -4.35
N ARG A 188 -9.88 -24.34 -4.92
CA ARG A 188 -8.84 -25.28 -4.47
C ARG A 188 -7.43 -24.70 -4.61
N MET A 189 -7.18 -23.96 -5.68
CA MET A 189 -5.91 -23.27 -5.89
C MET A 189 -5.72 -22.18 -4.81
N GLN A 190 -6.73 -21.34 -4.57
CA GLN A 190 -6.67 -20.31 -3.53
C GLN A 190 -6.49 -20.92 -2.14
N GLN A 191 -7.23 -21.99 -1.80
CA GLN A 191 -7.12 -22.66 -0.50
C GLN A 191 -5.70 -23.13 -0.20
N LYS A 192 -5.01 -23.69 -1.18
CA LYS A 192 -3.59 -24.06 -1.04
C LYS A 192 -2.73 -22.88 -0.59
N TYR A 193 -2.94 -21.68 -1.13
CA TYR A 193 -2.16 -20.49 -0.76
C TYR A 193 -2.64 -19.88 0.55
N LEU A 194 -3.95 -19.90 0.83
CA LEU A 194 -4.49 -19.51 2.13
C LEU A 194 -3.86 -20.35 3.26
N ASP A 195 -3.79 -21.67 3.09
CA ASP A 195 -3.14 -22.57 4.05
C ASP A 195 -1.67 -22.18 4.26
N GLN A 196 -0.95 -21.82 3.19
CA GLN A 196 0.44 -21.35 3.28
C GLN A 196 0.55 -20.01 4.05
N PHE A 197 -0.35 -19.06 3.81
CA PHE A 197 -0.40 -17.81 4.59
C PHE A 197 -0.58 -18.10 6.08
N TYR A 198 -1.54 -18.95 6.46
CA TYR A 198 -1.77 -19.32 7.87
C TYR A 198 -0.62 -20.12 8.49
N MET A 199 0.17 -20.84 7.68
CA MET A 199 1.36 -21.53 8.18
C MET A 199 2.57 -20.61 8.38
N LEU A 200 2.71 -19.57 7.55
CA LEU A 200 3.86 -18.65 7.57
C LEU A 200 3.66 -17.48 8.54
N TYR A 201 2.41 -17.08 8.78
CA TYR A 201 2.04 -15.88 9.53
C TYR A 201 1.00 -16.22 10.61
N ASP A 202 1.35 -17.17 11.48
CA ASP A 202 0.46 -17.61 12.58
C ASP A 202 0.31 -16.55 13.69
N ASP A 203 1.26 -15.62 13.76
CA ASP A 203 1.30 -14.45 14.62
C ASP A 203 0.66 -13.18 14.01
N PHE A 204 0.18 -13.25 12.75
CA PHE A 204 -0.50 -12.13 12.10
C PHE A 204 -2.02 -12.26 12.17
N ASN A 205 -2.68 -11.12 12.21
CA ASN A 205 -4.12 -11.03 11.98
C ASN A 205 -4.40 -11.09 10.48
N ILE A 206 -4.90 -12.24 10.02
CA ILE A 206 -5.27 -12.46 8.61
C ILE A 206 -6.77 -12.20 8.41
N THR A 207 -7.10 -11.15 7.67
CA THR A 207 -8.46 -10.80 7.25
C THR A 207 -8.71 -11.26 5.83
N LYS A 208 -9.77 -12.04 5.60
CA LYS A 208 -10.17 -12.51 4.26
C LYS A 208 -11.34 -11.69 3.74
N LEU A 209 -11.19 -11.09 2.57
CA LEU A 209 -12.24 -10.33 1.90
C LEU A 209 -12.74 -11.07 0.65
N PRO A 210 -14.07 -11.08 0.40
CA PRO A 210 -14.65 -11.81 -0.72
C PRO A 210 -14.32 -11.17 -2.07
N LEU A 211 -14.28 -12.00 -3.11
CA LEU A 211 -14.40 -11.51 -4.48
C LEU A 211 -15.87 -11.12 -4.74
N LEU A 212 -16.11 -9.84 -4.96
CA LEU A 212 -17.44 -9.35 -5.33
C LEU A 212 -17.68 -9.46 -6.85
N PRO A 213 -18.92 -9.69 -7.29
CA PRO A 213 -19.26 -9.84 -8.72
C PRO A 213 -19.19 -8.53 -9.50
N GLN A 214 -19.18 -7.39 -8.80
CA GLN A 214 -19.14 -6.05 -9.38
C GLN A 214 -17.99 -5.26 -8.75
N GLU A 215 -17.52 -4.26 -9.49
CA GLU A 215 -16.52 -3.32 -8.99
C GLU A 215 -17.11 -2.48 -7.84
N VAL A 216 -16.33 -2.29 -6.78
CA VAL A 216 -16.72 -1.49 -5.62
C VAL A 216 -16.53 -0.02 -5.94
N CYS A 217 -17.58 0.62 -6.44
CA CYS A 217 -17.55 2.02 -6.88
C CYS A 217 -18.59 2.86 -6.14
N GLY A 218 -18.15 4.04 -5.69
CA GLY A 218 -18.99 5.00 -4.97
C GLY A 218 -19.04 4.77 -3.46
N VAL A 219 -19.43 5.82 -2.74
CA VAL A 219 -19.36 5.88 -1.26
C VAL A 219 -20.16 4.76 -0.60
N GLU A 220 -21.34 4.44 -1.12
CA GLU A 220 -22.19 3.44 -0.46
C GLU A 220 -21.69 2.01 -0.66
N ALA A 221 -21.16 1.69 -1.84
CA ALA A 221 -20.51 0.40 -2.08
C ALA A 221 -19.25 0.24 -1.20
N LEU A 222 -18.46 1.32 -1.03
CA LEU A 222 -17.31 1.32 -0.14
C LEU A 222 -17.70 1.10 1.33
N LYS A 223 -18.78 1.74 1.80
CA LYS A 223 -19.31 1.51 3.16
C LYS A 223 -19.77 0.07 3.35
N GLU A 224 -20.50 -0.48 2.39
CA GLU A 224 -20.95 -1.87 2.43
C GLU A 224 -19.75 -2.83 2.47
N PHE A 225 -18.75 -2.62 1.61
CA PHE A 225 -17.53 -3.41 1.58
C PHE A 225 -16.72 -3.31 2.88
N SER A 226 -16.69 -2.12 3.51
CA SER A 226 -15.95 -1.89 4.76
C SER A 226 -16.41 -2.78 5.92
N HIS A 227 -17.66 -3.23 5.92
CA HIS A 227 -18.18 -4.12 6.96
C HIS A 227 -17.44 -5.47 7.02
N HIS A 228 -16.88 -5.93 5.90
CA HIS A 228 -16.12 -7.17 5.82
C HIS A 228 -14.75 -7.11 6.52
N PHE A 229 -14.26 -5.92 6.85
CA PHE A 229 -13.02 -5.76 7.62
C PHE A 229 -13.22 -5.98 9.11
N VAL A 230 -14.42 -5.71 9.62
CA VAL A 230 -14.75 -5.80 11.06
C VAL A 230 -15.40 -7.14 11.38
N THR A 231 -16.28 -7.61 10.49
CA THR A 231 -17.00 -8.88 10.65
C THR A 231 -16.54 -9.86 9.58
N PRO A 232 -16.04 -11.06 9.95
CA PRO A 232 -15.64 -12.06 8.98
C PRO A 232 -16.76 -12.36 7.99
N TYR A 233 -16.45 -12.34 6.70
CA TYR A 233 -17.40 -12.66 5.65
C TYR A 233 -18.01 -14.05 5.87
N GLN A 234 -19.35 -14.11 5.89
CA GLN A 234 -20.08 -15.37 5.95
C GLN A 234 -20.74 -15.62 4.62
N PRO A 235 -20.41 -16.72 3.92
CA PRO A 235 -21.06 -17.03 2.67
C PRO A 235 -22.55 -17.25 2.89
N SER A 236 -23.35 -16.73 1.97
CA SER A 236 -24.82 -16.86 2.00
C SER A 236 -25.29 -18.32 1.95
N LEU A 237 -24.49 -19.21 1.36
CA LEU A 237 -24.79 -20.62 1.21
C LEU A 237 -24.01 -21.46 2.24
N ALA A 238 -24.72 -22.06 3.20
CA ALA A 238 -24.15 -23.09 4.09
C ALA A 238 -24.33 -24.48 3.46
N ARG A 239 -23.24 -25.03 2.89
CA ARG A 239 -23.21 -26.40 2.35
C ARG A 239 -23.56 -27.43 3.41
N GLY A 240 -24.32 -28.46 3.00
CA GLY A 240 -24.63 -29.62 3.85
C GLY A 240 -25.96 -29.52 4.60
N SER A 241 -26.76 -28.49 4.32
CA SER A 241 -28.15 -28.44 4.77
C SER A 241 -29.09 -29.11 3.76
N VAL A 242 -30.21 -29.65 4.24
CA VAL A 242 -31.24 -30.24 3.37
C VAL A 242 -31.83 -29.17 2.44
N GLU A 243 -32.01 -27.96 2.94
CA GLU A 243 -32.52 -26.81 2.18
C GLU A 243 -31.59 -26.41 1.02
N GLU A 244 -30.27 -26.36 1.27
CA GLU A 244 -29.27 -26.12 0.22
C GLU A 244 -29.33 -27.18 -0.88
N LEU A 245 -29.39 -28.46 -0.51
CA LEU A 245 -29.51 -29.55 -1.48
C LEU A 245 -30.80 -29.49 -2.28
N GLN A 246 -31.92 -29.12 -1.65
CA GLN A 246 -33.21 -28.95 -2.33
C GLN A 246 -33.14 -27.81 -3.36
N ASN A 247 -32.61 -26.66 -2.96
CA ASN A 247 -32.43 -25.50 -3.84
C ASN A 247 -31.51 -25.85 -5.02
N ARG A 248 -30.43 -26.60 -4.75
CA ARG A 248 -29.53 -27.10 -5.79
C ARG A 248 -30.19 -28.05 -6.77
N VAL A 249 -30.99 -29.00 -6.29
CA VAL A 249 -31.76 -29.91 -7.16
C VAL A 249 -32.77 -29.13 -8.00
N ALA A 250 -33.44 -28.12 -7.43
CA ALA A 250 -34.38 -27.28 -8.17
C ALA A 250 -33.68 -26.51 -9.31
N ALA A 251 -32.56 -25.84 -9.01
CA ALA A 251 -31.78 -25.10 -10.01
C ALA A 251 -31.24 -26.01 -11.13
N LEU A 252 -30.76 -27.20 -10.81
CA LEU A 252 -30.29 -28.17 -11.80
C LEU A 252 -31.42 -28.67 -12.72
N LYS A 253 -32.63 -28.84 -12.19
CA LYS A 253 -33.80 -29.22 -13.01
C LYS A 253 -34.20 -28.12 -13.98
N GLU A 254 -34.08 -26.86 -13.58
CA GLU A 254 -34.33 -25.71 -14.46
C GLU A 254 -33.29 -25.65 -15.59
N GLN A 255 -32.00 -25.75 -15.26
CA GLN A 255 -30.93 -25.81 -16.26
C GLN A 255 -31.09 -26.98 -17.24
N LEU A 256 -31.53 -28.16 -16.76
CA LEU A 256 -31.83 -29.31 -17.61
C LEU A 256 -32.95 -28.98 -18.61
N LYS A 257 -34.04 -28.36 -18.14
CA LYS A 257 -35.17 -27.98 -18.98
C LYS A 257 -34.75 -27.00 -20.08
N ASP A 258 -33.90 -26.02 -19.77
CA ASP A 258 -33.39 -25.07 -20.76
C ASP A 258 -32.50 -25.74 -21.80
N ALA A 259 -31.61 -26.63 -21.37
CA ALA A 259 -30.76 -27.41 -22.26
C ALA A 259 -31.56 -28.35 -23.18
N GLU A 260 -32.62 -28.98 -22.66
CA GLU A 260 -33.55 -29.80 -23.44
C GLU A 260 -34.29 -28.97 -24.50
N ALA A 261 -34.74 -27.76 -24.15
CA ALA A 261 -35.39 -26.84 -25.09
C ALA A 261 -34.44 -26.36 -26.18
N GLU A 262 -33.17 -26.11 -25.86
CA GLU A 262 -32.14 -25.77 -26.84
C GLU A 262 -31.84 -26.96 -27.78
N LEU A 263 -31.72 -28.17 -27.23
CA LEU A 263 -31.54 -29.40 -28.00
C LEU A 263 -32.68 -29.60 -29.00
N GLU A 264 -33.93 -29.43 -28.57
CA GLU A 264 -35.10 -29.57 -29.44
C GLU A 264 -35.10 -28.53 -30.58
N LYS A 265 -34.73 -27.28 -30.28
CA LYS A 265 -34.58 -26.22 -31.31
C LYS A 265 -33.54 -26.59 -32.37
N VAL A 266 -32.38 -27.10 -31.95
CA VAL A 266 -31.29 -27.50 -32.86
C VAL A 266 -31.70 -28.71 -33.69
N GLN A 267 -32.40 -29.70 -33.10
CA GLN A 267 -32.89 -30.88 -33.83
C GLN A 267 -33.92 -30.50 -34.90
N LYS A 268 -34.88 -29.61 -34.59
CA LYS A 268 -35.87 -29.10 -35.55
C LYS A 268 -35.22 -28.24 -36.64
N GLY A 269 -34.17 -27.48 -36.32
CA GLY A 269 -33.40 -26.69 -37.28
C GLY A 269 -32.61 -27.55 -38.28
N LYS A 270 -32.06 -28.69 -37.83
CA LYS A 270 -31.34 -29.64 -38.70
C LYS A 270 -32.24 -30.46 -39.64
N GLN A 271 -33.56 -30.50 -39.40
CA GLN A 271 -34.54 -31.16 -40.28
C GLN A 271 -35.01 -30.30 -41.46
N LYS A 272 -34.58 -29.03 -41.56
CA LYS A 272 -34.99 -28.08 -42.62
C LYS A 272 -33.95 -27.86 -43.73
N ILE A 273 -32.93 -28.70 -43.85
CA ILE A 273 -31.94 -28.68 -44.95
C ILE A 273 -32.05 -29.98 -45.74
#